data_AF-A0A7S2IZQ2-F1
#
_entry.id   AF-A0A7S2IZQ2-F1
#
_cell.length_a   1.000
_cell.length_b   1.000
_cell.length_c   1.000
_cell.angle_alpha   90.00
_cell.angle_beta   90.00
_cell.angle_gamma   90.00
#
_symmetry.space_group_name_H-M   'P 1'
#
loop_
_entity.id
_entity.type
_entity.pdbx_description
1 polymer ?
#
loop_
_entity_poly.entity_id
_entity_poly.type
_entity_poly.pdbx_seq_one_letter_code
_entity_poly.pdbx_strand_id
1 'polypeptide(L)'
;MQTRLAALSDAQRYADDEDQRQLRRLQADRMQKSAEKKRPDGRKTSTREVLTMITEAGFTGINEPRTKRSFFRTTFTYPLHAAVEANNPEAVRLLLQSRANPSVEDSKKRTPLQLAQQLNKQDSHADCVTALSLGSA
;
A
#
# COMPACT_ATOMS: atom_id res chain seq x y z
N MET A 1 62.44 39.06 5.24
CA MET A 1 61.65 38.39 6.29
C MET A 1 60.12 38.52 6.08
N GLN A 2 59.60 38.72 4.85
CA GLN A 2 58.14 38.94 4.63
C GLN A 2 57.40 37.76 3.95
N THR A 3 58.12 36.84 3.31
CA THR A 3 57.52 35.74 2.52
C THR A 3 56.95 34.59 3.36
N ARG A 4 57.47 34.36 4.58
CA ARG A 4 57.07 33.23 5.44
C ARG A 4 55.70 33.44 6.10
N LEU A 5 55.29 34.68 6.36
CA LEU A 5 53.99 35.00 6.97
C LEU A 5 52.84 34.90 5.94
N ALA A 6 53.06 35.33 4.69
CA ALA A 6 52.09 35.18 3.61
C ALA A 6 51.85 33.71 3.25
N ALA A 7 52.93 32.91 3.15
CA ALA A 7 52.83 31.48 2.87
C ALA A 7 52.07 30.70 3.96
N LEU A 8 52.22 31.10 5.22
CA LEU A 8 51.46 30.52 6.34
C LEU A 8 49.98 30.93 6.29
N SER A 9 49.66 32.19 5.96
CA SER A 9 48.27 32.63 5.82
C SER A 9 47.55 31.98 4.65
N ASP A 10 48.26 31.73 3.55
CA ASP A 10 47.69 31.08 2.38
C ASP A 10 47.49 29.58 2.65
N ALA A 11 48.46 28.92 3.28
CA ALA A 11 48.30 27.53 3.73
C ALA A 11 47.12 27.34 4.69
N GLN A 12 46.90 28.29 5.61
CA GLN A 12 45.74 28.28 6.50
C GLN A 12 44.42 28.49 5.74
N ARG A 13 44.38 29.41 4.78
CA ARG A 13 43.21 29.60 3.90
C ARG A 13 42.91 28.36 3.06
N TYR A 14 43.93 27.68 2.54
CA TYR A 14 43.76 26.42 1.81
C TYR A 14 43.18 25.33 2.71
N ALA A 15 43.65 25.21 3.96
CA ALA A 15 43.13 24.25 4.93
C ALA A 15 41.67 24.57 5.33
N ASP A 16 41.35 25.83 5.63
CA ASP A 16 39.98 26.26 5.97
C ASP A 16 39.01 26.03 4.80
N ASP A 17 39.47 26.23 3.57
CA ASP A 17 38.68 26.05 2.36
C ASP A 17 38.45 24.56 2.05
N GLU A 18 39.39 23.67 2.41
CA GLU A 18 39.21 22.21 2.38
C GLU A 18 38.20 21.73 3.42
N ASP A 19 38.29 22.23 4.65
CA ASP A 19 37.34 21.89 5.72
C ASP A 19 35.92 22.33 5.36
N GLN A 20 35.75 23.53 4.80
CA GLN A 20 34.46 24.00 4.31
C GLN A 20 33.90 23.15 3.17
N ARG A 21 34.76 22.68 2.25
CA ARG A 21 34.36 21.74 1.19
C ARG A 21 33.89 20.41 1.77
N GLN A 22 34.59 19.88 2.78
CA GLN A 22 34.26 18.63 3.44
C GLN A 22 32.93 18.73 4.22
N LEU A 23 32.73 19.83 4.95
CA LEU A 23 31.48 20.14 5.65
C LEU A 23 30.29 20.22 4.69
N ARG A 24 30.43 20.88 3.53
CA ARG A 24 29.37 20.93 2.51
C ARG A 24 29.03 19.56 1.95
N ARG A 25 30.01 18.70 1.72
CA ARG A 25 29.78 17.30 1.28
C ARG A 25 29.02 16.50 2.32
N LEU A 26 29.38 16.62 3.60
CA LEU A 26 28.69 15.95 4.70
C LEU A 26 27.26 16.47 4.89
N GLN A 27 27.05 17.78 4.76
CA GLN A 27 25.72 18.37 4.80
C GLN A 27 24.86 17.92 3.62
N ALA A 28 25.41 17.85 2.40
CA ALA A 28 24.73 17.33 1.22
C ALA A 28 24.38 15.84 1.37
N ASP A 29 25.28 15.01 1.89
CA ASP A 29 25.04 13.59 2.18
C ASP A 29 23.97 13.41 3.28
N ARG A 30 23.97 14.26 4.32
CA ARG A 30 22.93 14.25 5.37
C ARG A 30 21.57 14.73 4.83
N MET A 31 21.56 15.70 3.92
CA MET A 31 20.37 16.15 3.21
C MET A 31 19.84 15.06 2.28
N GLN A 32 20.72 14.38 1.52
CA GLN A 32 20.35 13.26 0.68
C GLN A 32 19.84 12.07 1.51
N LYS A 33 20.50 11.71 2.61
CA LYS A 33 20.04 10.64 3.52
C LYS A 33 18.72 10.97 4.23
N SER A 34 18.46 12.25 4.51
CA SER A 34 17.16 12.68 5.09
C SER A 34 16.04 12.79 4.05
N ALA A 35 16.37 13.09 2.78
CA ALA A 35 15.44 13.04 1.66
C ALA A 35 15.15 11.58 1.23
N GLU A 36 16.14 10.70 1.23
CA GLU A 36 16.02 9.27 0.92
C GLU A 36 15.15 8.55 1.96
N LYS A 37 15.22 8.96 3.24
CA LYS A 37 14.32 8.49 4.31
C LYS A 37 12.87 8.98 4.18
N LYS A 38 12.60 9.89 3.24
CA LYS A 38 11.26 10.36 2.85
C LYS A 38 10.86 9.84 1.47
N ARG A 39 11.30 8.66 1.08
CA ARG A 39 10.53 7.84 0.14
C ARG A 39 9.42 7.20 0.99
N PRO A 40 8.18 7.73 1.02
CA PRO A 40 7.09 6.92 1.52
C PRO A 40 7.06 5.73 0.57
N ASP A 41 7.49 4.58 1.07
CA ASP A 41 7.23 3.32 0.43
C ASP A 41 5.75 3.33 0.02
N GLY A 42 5.50 3.29 -1.29
CA GLY A 42 4.21 3.53 -1.93
C GLY A 42 3.21 2.39 -1.68
N ARG A 43 3.25 1.80 -0.49
CA ARG A 43 2.39 0.71 -0.07
C ARG A 43 2.22 0.73 1.45
N LYS A 44 1.90 1.88 2.02
CA LYS A 44 1.14 1.91 3.28
C LYS A 44 -0.34 1.86 2.94
N THR A 45 -0.78 0.75 2.36
CA THR A 45 -2.15 0.30 2.62
C THR A 45 -2.18 0.06 4.11
N SER A 46 -2.70 1.05 4.81
CA SER A 46 -2.69 1.06 6.25
C SER A 46 -3.45 -0.19 6.65
N THR A 47 -2.73 -1.19 7.15
CA THR A 47 -3.33 -2.43 7.65
C THR A 47 -4.47 -2.11 8.61
N ARG A 48 -4.36 -0.98 9.32
CA ARG A 48 -5.43 -0.34 10.07
C ARG A 48 -6.70 -0.08 9.26
N GLU A 49 -6.65 0.61 8.13
CA GLU A 49 -7.85 0.92 7.33
C GLU A 49 -8.54 -0.36 6.84
N VAL A 50 -7.74 -1.33 6.40
CA VAL A 50 -8.27 -2.63 5.96
C VAL A 50 -8.86 -3.41 7.14
N LEU A 51 -8.19 -3.42 8.29
CA LEU A 51 -8.70 -4.04 9.51
C LEU A 51 -9.97 -3.34 10.02
N THR A 52 -10.04 -2.01 9.94
CA THR A 52 -11.25 -1.25 10.29
C THR A 52 -12.40 -1.66 9.38
N MET A 53 -12.21 -1.67 8.05
CA MET A 53 -13.24 -2.14 7.12
C MET A 53 -13.69 -3.58 7.37
N ILE A 54 -12.75 -4.49 7.62
CA ILE A 54 -13.04 -5.92 7.88
C ILE A 54 -13.83 -6.07 9.18
N THR A 55 -13.42 -5.34 10.22
CA THR A 55 -14.10 -5.34 11.52
C THR A 55 -15.50 -4.74 11.41
N GLU A 56 -15.65 -3.60 10.71
CA GLU A 56 -16.95 -2.95 10.44
C GLU A 56 -17.89 -3.85 9.64
N ALA A 57 -17.36 -4.58 8.67
CA ALA A 57 -18.14 -5.52 7.87
C ALA A 57 -18.43 -6.85 8.62
N GLY A 58 -17.86 -7.04 9.82
CA GLY A 58 -18.10 -8.17 10.71
C GLY A 58 -17.32 -9.44 10.34
N PHE A 59 -16.17 -9.29 9.68
CA PHE A 59 -15.26 -10.38 9.37
C PHE A 59 -14.11 -10.41 10.39
N THR A 60 -13.61 -11.59 10.70
CA THR A 60 -12.51 -11.80 11.66
C THR A 60 -11.13 -11.77 11.01
N GLY A 61 -11.06 -11.95 9.69
CA GLY A 61 -9.82 -11.91 8.92
C GLY A 61 -10.03 -11.70 7.42
N ILE A 62 -8.97 -11.28 6.71
CA ILE A 62 -8.98 -10.98 5.26
C ILE A 62 -9.41 -12.19 4.41
N ASN A 63 -9.06 -13.40 4.86
CA ASN A 63 -9.37 -14.66 4.18
C ASN A 63 -10.32 -15.56 5.00
N GLU A 64 -11.01 -14.99 6.00
CA GLU A 64 -11.94 -15.75 6.83
C GLU A 64 -13.37 -15.52 6.35
N PRO A 65 -14.09 -16.58 5.94
CA PRO A 65 -15.46 -16.43 5.52
C PRO A 65 -16.35 -16.20 6.74
N ARG A 66 -17.23 -15.20 6.66
CA ARG A 66 -18.29 -15.09 7.67
C ARG A 66 -19.36 -16.12 7.36
N THR A 67 -19.64 -16.98 8.34
CA THR A 67 -20.70 -17.98 8.25
C THR A 67 -21.99 -17.42 8.87
N LYS A 68 -23.07 -17.36 8.09
CA LYS A 68 -24.41 -17.06 8.58
C LYS A 68 -25.18 -18.37 8.70
N ARG A 69 -25.58 -18.72 9.92
CA ARG A 69 -26.47 -19.85 10.19
C ARG A 69 -27.91 -19.34 10.22
N SER A 70 -28.72 -19.79 9.28
CA SER A 70 -30.17 -19.63 9.28
C SER A 70 -30.84 -20.96 9.64
N PHE A 71 -32.13 -20.93 9.96
CA PHE A 71 -32.89 -22.07 10.51
C PHE A 71 -32.92 -23.31 9.59
N PHE A 72 -32.68 -23.15 8.29
CA PHE A 72 -32.65 -24.27 7.32
C PHE A 72 -31.42 -24.28 6.39
N ARG A 73 -30.50 -23.30 6.47
CA ARG A 73 -29.31 -23.23 5.60
C ARG A 73 -28.15 -22.51 6.28
N THR A 74 -26.94 -22.98 6.01
CA THR A 74 -25.68 -22.31 6.37
C THR A 74 -25.09 -21.68 5.11
N THR A 75 -24.88 -20.37 5.10
CA THR A 75 -24.19 -19.66 4.01
C THR A 75 -22.87 -19.09 4.51
N PHE A 76 -21.88 -19.04 3.63
CA PHE A 76 -20.58 -18.46 3.90
C PHE A 76 -20.20 -17.52 2.75
N THR A 77 -19.59 -16.40 3.10
CA THR A 77 -19.22 -15.32 2.18
C THR A 77 -17.87 -14.75 2.63
N TYR A 78 -16.97 -14.47 1.69
CA TYR A 78 -15.68 -13.85 2.00
C TYR A 78 -15.75 -12.31 1.93
N PRO A 79 -14.81 -11.59 2.56
CA PRO A 79 -14.73 -10.14 2.47
C PRO A 79 -14.70 -9.63 1.02
N LEU A 80 -13.98 -10.31 0.13
CA LEU A 80 -13.92 -9.98 -1.30
C LEU A 80 -15.29 -10.07 -1.98
N HIS A 81 -16.09 -11.10 -1.69
CA HIS A 81 -17.46 -11.21 -2.22
C HIS A 81 -18.35 -10.09 -1.71
N ALA A 82 -18.25 -9.75 -0.42
CA ALA A 82 -19.04 -8.68 0.18
C ALA A 82 -18.69 -7.30 -0.40
N ALA A 83 -17.42 -7.03 -0.67
CA ALA A 83 -16.98 -5.80 -1.32
C ALA A 83 -17.56 -5.65 -2.74
N VAL A 84 -17.66 -6.76 -3.47
CA VAL A 84 -18.31 -6.81 -4.79
C VAL A 84 -19.83 -6.60 -4.69
N GLU A 85 -20.50 -7.26 -3.72
CA GLU A 85 -21.93 -7.03 -3.45
C GLU A 85 -22.23 -5.58 -3.07
N ALA A 86 -21.32 -4.94 -2.33
CA ALA A 86 -21.42 -3.53 -1.95
C ALA A 86 -21.07 -2.55 -3.08
N ASN A 87 -20.67 -3.06 -4.26
CA ASN A 87 -20.16 -2.28 -5.39
C ASN A 87 -19.05 -1.29 -5.01
N ASN A 88 -18.11 -1.72 -4.16
CA ASN A 88 -17.03 -0.88 -3.68
C ASN A 88 -15.69 -1.31 -4.29
N PRO A 89 -15.29 -0.74 -5.45
CA PRO A 89 -14.04 -1.12 -6.10
C PRO A 89 -12.81 -0.75 -5.26
N GLU A 90 -12.91 0.27 -4.41
CA GLU A 90 -11.82 0.66 -3.51
C GLU A 90 -11.61 -0.39 -2.42
N ALA A 91 -12.69 -0.89 -1.81
CA ALA A 91 -12.62 -1.99 -0.87
C ALA A 91 -12.03 -3.26 -1.53
N VAL A 92 -12.39 -3.55 -2.79
CA VAL A 92 -11.80 -4.66 -3.56
C VAL A 92 -10.29 -4.47 -3.73
N ARG A 93 -9.83 -3.28 -4.15
CA ARG A 93 -8.40 -2.96 -4.30
C ARG A 93 -7.65 -3.10 -2.97
N LEU A 94 -8.21 -2.56 -1.88
CA LEU A 94 -7.63 -2.63 -0.54
C LEU A 94 -7.50 -4.07 -0.02
N LEU A 95 -8.52 -4.90 -0.25
CA LEU A 95 -8.49 -6.31 0.11
C LEU A 95 -7.43 -7.08 -0.71
N LEU A 96 -7.36 -6.85 -2.02
CA LEU A 96 -6.34 -7.46 -2.89
C LEU A 96 -4.92 -7.05 -2.48
N GLN A 97 -4.70 -5.76 -2.20
CA GLN A 97 -3.41 -5.27 -1.68
C GLN A 97 -3.03 -5.92 -0.35
N SER A 98 -4.02 -6.34 0.44
CA SER A 98 -3.84 -7.05 1.71
C SER A 98 -3.68 -8.57 1.55
N ARG A 99 -3.41 -9.04 0.32
CA ARG A 99 -3.27 -10.48 0.00
C ARG A 99 -4.55 -11.28 0.26
N ALA A 100 -5.71 -10.68 0.03
CA ALA A 100 -6.95 -11.44 -0.06
C ALA A 100 -6.88 -12.36 -1.29
N ASN A 101 -7.33 -13.61 -1.13
CA ASN A 101 -7.27 -14.60 -2.19
C ASN A 101 -8.43 -14.38 -3.18
N PRO A 102 -8.19 -13.97 -4.45
CA PRO A 102 -9.26 -13.74 -5.43
C PRO A 102 -9.89 -15.04 -5.97
N SER A 103 -9.28 -16.20 -5.69
CA SER A 103 -9.78 -17.52 -6.12
C SER A 103 -10.70 -18.19 -5.10
N VAL A 104 -11.05 -17.54 -3.99
CA VAL A 104 -11.95 -18.13 -2.99
C VAL A 104 -13.37 -18.25 -3.53
N GLU A 105 -14.04 -19.35 -3.21
CA GLU A 105 -15.43 -19.57 -3.62
C GLU A 105 -16.39 -19.27 -2.47
N ASP A 106 -17.54 -18.65 -2.74
CA ASP A 106 -18.60 -18.47 -1.75
C ASP A 106 -19.45 -19.75 -1.59
N SER A 107 -20.47 -19.68 -0.72
CA SER A 107 -21.45 -20.77 -0.53
C SER A 107 -22.25 -21.19 -1.77
N LYS A 108 -22.21 -20.42 -2.86
CA LYS A 108 -22.80 -20.75 -4.15
C LYS A 108 -21.75 -21.21 -5.18
N LYS A 109 -20.52 -21.51 -4.74
CA LYS A 109 -19.38 -21.92 -5.59
C LYS A 109 -19.01 -20.86 -6.62
N ARG A 110 -19.12 -19.58 -6.25
CA ARG A 110 -18.76 -18.46 -7.13
C ARG A 110 -17.49 -17.81 -6.65
N THR A 111 -16.59 -17.49 -7.55
CA THR A 111 -15.46 -16.59 -7.26
C THR A 111 -15.93 -15.13 -7.17
N PRO A 112 -15.17 -14.22 -6.52
CA PRO A 112 -15.46 -12.80 -6.52
C PRO A 112 -15.63 -12.22 -7.93
N LEU A 113 -14.83 -12.70 -8.90
CA LEU A 113 -14.92 -12.29 -10.29
C LEU A 113 -16.23 -12.75 -10.94
N GLN A 114 -16.62 -14.01 -10.75
CA GLN A 114 -17.90 -14.54 -11.25
C GLN A 114 -19.08 -13.82 -10.62
N LEU A 115 -19.01 -13.50 -9.33
CA LEU A 115 -20.01 -12.70 -8.65
C LEU A 115 -20.12 -11.29 -9.25
N ALA A 116 -18.99 -10.63 -9.50
CA ALA A 116 -18.97 -9.29 -10.10
C ALA A 116 -19.59 -9.31 -11.51
N GLN A 117 -19.25 -10.30 -12.33
CA GLN A 117 -19.85 -10.50 -13.65
C GLN A 117 -21.35 -10.75 -13.59
N GLN A 118 -21.81 -11.56 -12.63
CA GLN A 118 -23.24 -11.86 -12.45
C GLN A 118 -24.03 -10.64 -12.00
N LEU A 119 -23.43 -9.76 -11.19
CA LEU A 119 -24.07 -8.55 -10.70
C LEU A 119 -23.97 -7.39 -11.69
N ASN A 120 -23.00 -7.41 -12.61
CA ASN A 120 -22.78 -6.37 -13.61
C ASN A 120 -23.98 -6.22 -14.55
N LYS A 121 -24.88 -5.30 -14.22
CA LYS A 121 -26.02 -4.92 -15.05
C LYS A 121 -25.77 -3.51 -15.54
N GLN A 122 -25.64 -3.32 -16.85
CA GLN A 122 -25.37 -2.00 -17.46
C GLN A 122 -24.09 -1.35 -16.92
N ASP A 123 -22.99 -2.10 -16.84
CA ASP A 123 -21.68 -1.61 -16.40
C ASP A 123 -21.60 -1.17 -14.92
N SER A 124 -22.64 -1.44 -14.11
CA SER A 124 -22.70 -1.03 -12.71
C SER A 124 -21.54 -1.57 -11.85
N HIS A 125 -21.00 -2.73 -12.19
CA HIS A 125 -19.90 -3.39 -11.46
C HIS A 125 -18.61 -3.49 -12.30
N ALA A 126 -18.48 -2.74 -13.39
CA ALA A 126 -17.33 -2.81 -14.29
C ALA A 126 -16.01 -2.46 -13.60
N ASP A 127 -16.02 -1.50 -12.67
CA ASP A 127 -14.84 -1.14 -11.87
C ASP A 127 -14.39 -2.29 -10.95
N CYS A 128 -15.35 -3.03 -10.37
CA CYS A 128 -15.05 -4.19 -9.53
C CYS A 128 -14.47 -5.33 -10.37
N VAL A 129 -15.03 -5.59 -11.56
CA VAL A 129 -14.50 -6.59 -12.50
C VAL A 129 -13.08 -6.23 -12.93
N THR A 130 -12.85 -4.96 -13.27
CA THR A 130 -11.53 -4.45 -13.66
C THR A 130 -10.53 -4.58 -12.52
N ALA A 131 -10.91 -4.20 -11.30
CA ALA A 131 -10.05 -4.31 -10.12
C ALA A 131 -9.65 -5.76 -9.81
N LEU A 132 -10.58 -6.71 -9.90
CA LEU A 132 -10.31 -8.14 -9.70
C LEU A 132 -9.45 -8.71 -10.82
N SER A 133 -9.70 -8.32 -12.07
CA SER A 133 -8.89 -8.74 -13.22
C SER A 133 -7.46 -8.22 -13.13
N LEU A 134 -7.25 -6.98 -12.66
CA LEU A 134 -5.91 -6.39 -12.53
C LEU A 134 -5.11 -6.97 -11.36
N GLY A 135 -5.76 -7.32 -10.25
CA GLY A 135 -5.09 -7.83 -9.05
C GLY A 135 -4.66 -9.30 -9.12
N SER A 136 -4.82 -9.95 -10.28
CA SER A 136 -4.50 -11.37 -10.52
C SER A 136 -3.11 -11.59 -11.15
N ALA A 137 -2.32 -10.53 -11.37
CA ALA A 137 -0.98 -10.56 -11.99
C ALA A 137 0.11 -10.21 -10.96
#